data_AF-A0A7S2LLU0-F1
#
_entry.id   AF-A0A7S2LLU0-F1
#
_cell.length_a   1.000
_cell.length_b   1.000
_cell.length_c   1.000
_cell.angle_alpha   90.00
_cell.angle_beta   90.00
_cell.angle_gamma   90.00
#
_symmetry.space_group_name_H-M   'P 1'
#
loop_
_entity.id
_entity.type
_entity.pdbx_description
1 polymer ?
#
loop_
_entity_poly.entity_id
_entity_poly.type
_entity_poly.pdbx_seq_one_letter_code
_entity_poly.pdbx_strand_id
1 'polypeptide(L)'
;LICPAQFCVPVDYEDLITSLQKRRGADADETTIATCKVAKLPRTEWIKVASHLPSKDFLESTLQPAKTLDWYFQAMESALADIYATEGENVNISIIGHSIGGWVARAYLGGLSGSSTSVYRLTQERCSSLVTLGTPHSSPSGALVDQTR
;
A
#
# COMPACT_ATOMS: atom_id res chain seq x y z
N LEU A 1 1.63 3.79 7.32
CA LEU A 1 1.97 3.76 5.88
C LEU A 1 0.71 4.05 5.07
N ILE A 2 0.76 4.94 4.08
CA ILE A 2 -0.30 5.15 3.10
C ILE A 2 0.12 4.51 1.77
N CYS A 3 -0.68 3.57 1.28
CA CYS A 3 -0.57 2.96 -0.04
C CYS A 3 -1.51 3.73 -0.99
N PRO A 4 -0.97 4.57 -1.90
CA PRO A 4 -1.77 5.50 -2.70
C PRO A 4 -2.63 4.84 -3.80
N ALA A 5 -3.70 5.52 -4.17
CA ALA A 5 -4.48 5.22 -5.37
C ALA A 5 -3.70 5.47 -6.67
N GLN A 6 -4.28 5.00 -7.77
CA GLN A 6 -3.75 5.21 -9.11
C GLN A 6 -3.48 6.69 -9.39
N PHE A 7 -2.30 7.00 -9.92
CA PHE A 7 -1.83 8.36 -10.24
C PHE A 7 -1.70 9.34 -9.07
N CYS A 8 -1.98 8.91 -7.84
CA CYS A 8 -1.74 9.75 -6.67
C CYS A 8 -0.26 9.70 -6.24
N VAL A 9 0.23 10.83 -5.77
CA VAL A 9 1.60 11.05 -5.26
C VAL A 9 1.53 11.60 -3.83
N PRO A 10 2.65 11.72 -3.09
CA PRO A 10 2.62 12.15 -1.70
C PRO A 10 1.88 13.47 -1.42
N VAL A 11 1.99 14.47 -2.32
CA VAL A 11 1.31 15.77 -2.16
C VAL A 11 -0.22 15.63 -2.12
N ASP A 12 -0.78 14.60 -2.78
CA ASP A 12 -2.23 14.37 -2.81
C ASP A 12 -2.77 13.86 -1.44
N TYR A 13 -1.90 13.55 -0.47
CA TYR A 13 -2.25 13.05 0.87
C TYR A 13 -1.85 14.01 2.01
N GLU A 14 -1.34 15.20 1.71
CA GLU A 14 -0.84 16.14 2.73
C GLU A 14 -1.90 16.53 3.76
N ASP A 15 -3.13 16.80 3.32
CA ASP A 15 -4.24 17.15 4.21
C ASP A 15 -4.61 16.00 5.14
N LEU A 16 -4.60 14.76 4.62
CA LEU A 16 -4.85 13.56 5.42
C LEU A 16 -3.75 13.38 6.47
N ILE A 17 -2.48 13.48 6.06
CA ILE A 17 -1.33 13.35 6.96
C ILE A 17 -1.39 14.41 8.05
N THR A 18 -1.63 15.67 7.68
CA THR A 18 -1.78 16.79 8.60
C THR A 18 -2.90 16.54 9.60
N SER A 19 -4.04 16.02 9.13
CA SER A 19 -5.19 15.70 9.98
C SER A 19 -4.90 14.55 10.95
N LEU A 20 -4.21 13.51 10.50
CA LEU A 20 -3.79 12.38 11.34
C LEU A 20 -2.79 12.82 12.41
N GLN A 21 -1.82 13.66 12.06
CA GLN A 21 -0.83 14.19 12.99
C GLN A 21 -1.45 15.16 14.01
N LYS A 22 -2.49 15.92 13.63
CA LYS A 22 -3.22 16.81 14.55
C LYS A 22 -4.04 16.08 15.61
N ARG A 23 -4.40 14.81 15.38
CA ARG A 23 -5.08 13.97 16.40
C ARG A 23 -4.13 13.49 17.52
N ARG A 24 -2.88 13.93 17.51
CA ARG A 24 -1.93 13.70 18.59
C ARG A 24 -2.37 14.45 19.86
N GLY A 25 -2.86 13.72 20.85
CA GLY A 25 -2.91 14.16 22.24
C GLY A 25 -4.22 14.82 22.69
N ALA A 26 -5.40 14.36 22.24
CA ALA A 26 -6.66 14.78 22.84
C ALA A 26 -6.99 13.97 24.11
N ASP A 27 -6.50 12.74 24.24
CA ASP A 27 -6.72 11.89 25.42
C ASP A 27 -5.46 11.07 25.82
N ALA A 28 -5.29 10.82 27.12
CA ALA A 28 -4.14 10.08 27.66
C ALA A 28 -4.13 8.57 27.30
N ASP A 29 -5.29 8.03 26.88
CA ASP A 29 -5.47 6.67 26.36
C ASP A 29 -5.48 6.60 24.82
N GLU A 30 -5.26 7.73 24.13
CA GLU A 30 -5.36 7.79 22.67
C GLU A 30 -4.07 7.33 21.98
N THR A 31 -4.22 6.43 21.01
CA THR A 31 -3.09 5.93 20.21
C THR A 31 -2.42 7.09 19.47
N THR A 32 -1.17 7.37 19.80
CA THR A 32 -0.41 8.45 19.17
C THR A 32 0.16 8.01 17.83
N ILE A 33 -0.15 8.74 16.76
CA ILE A 33 0.46 8.55 15.44
C ILE A 33 1.80 9.32 15.40
N ALA A 34 2.91 8.59 15.43
CA ALA A 34 4.26 9.19 15.46
C ALA A 34 4.71 9.69 14.08
N THR A 35 4.76 8.80 13.09
CA THR A 35 5.18 9.12 11.72
C THR A 35 4.17 8.63 10.68
N CYS A 36 3.95 9.46 9.65
CA CYS A 36 3.17 9.14 8.47
C CYS A 36 4.06 9.18 7.22
N LYS A 37 4.01 8.14 6.40
CA LYS A 37 4.68 8.08 5.09
C LYS A 37 3.71 7.57 4.03
N VAL A 38 3.86 8.06 2.81
CA VAL A 38 3.19 7.56 1.60
C VAL A 38 4.20 6.74 0.80
N ALA A 39 3.80 5.57 0.30
CA ALA A 39 4.60 4.84 -0.68
C ALA A 39 4.78 5.72 -1.93
N LYS A 40 6.03 6.08 -2.25
CA LYS A 40 6.33 7.07 -3.29
C LYS A 40 6.22 6.42 -4.67
N LEU A 41 5.11 6.69 -5.35
CA LEU A 41 4.84 6.20 -6.70
C LEU A 41 4.77 7.37 -7.68
N PRO A 42 5.85 7.67 -8.42
CA PRO A 42 5.79 8.64 -9.50
C PRO A 42 4.63 8.35 -10.47
N ARG A 43 3.96 9.39 -10.96
CA ARG A 43 2.84 9.22 -11.92
C ARG A 43 3.26 8.43 -13.17
N THR A 44 4.51 8.57 -13.59
CA THR A 44 5.11 7.84 -14.72
C THR A 44 5.23 6.34 -14.48
N GLU A 45 5.38 5.90 -13.23
CA GLU A 45 5.51 4.48 -12.89
C GLU A 45 4.20 3.71 -13.17
N TRP A 46 3.05 4.39 -13.17
CA TRP A 46 1.76 3.78 -13.50
C TRP A 46 1.66 3.30 -14.96
N ILE A 47 2.53 3.79 -15.86
CA ILE A 47 2.65 3.26 -17.23
C ILE A 47 3.05 1.77 -17.21
N LYS A 48 3.77 1.32 -16.17
CA LYS A 48 4.14 -0.10 -16.01
C LYS A 48 2.90 -0.98 -15.89
N VAL A 49 1.87 -0.54 -15.16
CA VAL A 49 0.57 -1.25 -15.10
C VAL A 49 -0.07 -1.34 -16.48
N ALA A 50 -0.05 -0.24 -17.24
CA ALA A 50 -0.61 -0.19 -18.59
C ALA A 50 0.08 -1.16 -19.57
N SER A 51 1.39 -1.38 -19.42
CA SER A 51 2.16 -2.32 -20.28
C SER A 51 1.73 -3.79 -20.14
N HIS A 52 1.07 -4.15 -19.04
CA HIS A 52 0.56 -5.51 -18.82
C HIS A 52 -0.88 -5.72 -19.33
N LEU A 53 -1.64 -4.66 -19.56
CA LEU A 53 -3.03 -4.74 -20.02
C LEU A 53 -3.24 -5.49 -21.36
N PRO A 54 -2.35 -5.45 -22.37
CA PRO A 54 -2.54 -6.22 -23.60
C PRO A 54 -1.98 -7.65 -23.53
N SER A 55 -1.51 -8.11 -22.36
CA SER A 55 -0.91 -9.44 -22.23
C SER A 55 -1.97 -10.56 -22.18
N LYS A 56 -1.58 -11.77 -22.60
CA LYS A 56 -2.40 -12.97 -22.45
C LYS A 56 -2.77 -13.21 -20.98
N ASP A 57 -1.81 -13.02 -20.07
CA ASP A 57 -2.01 -13.19 -18.64
C ASP A 57 -3.05 -12.22 -18.07
N PHE A 58 -3.13 -11.00 -18.61
CA PHE A 58 -4.18 -10.05 -18.22
C PHE A 58 -5.56 -10.49 -18.73
N LEU A 59 -5.66 -10.91 -19.99
CA LEU A 59 -6.91 -11.42 -20.57
C LEU A 59 -7.41 -12.70 -19.86
N GLU A 60 -6.48 -13.57 -19.46
CA GLU A 60 -6.77 -14.82 -18.76
C GLU A 60 -6.88 -14.65 -17.24
N SER A 61 -6.66 -13.43 -16.71
CA SER A 61 -6.68 -13.16 -15.26
C SER A 61 -5.68 -14.02 -14.47
N THR A 62 -4.47 -14.20 -14.99
CA THR A 62 -3.39 -15.03 -14.40
C THR A 62 -2.14 -14.22 -14.02
N LEU A 63 -2.23 -12.88 -14.04
CA LEU A 63 -1.13 -12.00 -13.67
C LEU A 63 -0.56 -12.35 -12.29
N GLN A 64 0.76 -12.34 -12.21
CA GLN A 64 1.47 -12.63 -10.96
C GLN A 64 1.78 -11.31 -10.24
N PRO A 65 1.20 -11.03 -9.06
CA PRO A 65 1.35 -9.74 -8.39
C PRO A 65 2.82 -9.38 -8.11
N ALA A 66 3.62 -10.35 -7.67
CA ALA A 66 5.06 -10.20 -7.46
C ALA A 66 5.84 -9.74 -8.70
N LYS A 67 5.31 -9.95 -9.91
CA LYS A 67 5.93 -9.46 -11.17
C LYS A 67 5.32 -8.15 -11.62
N THR A 68 3.99 -8.05 -11.61
CA THR A 68 3.24 -6.90 -12.15
C THR A 68 3.34 -5.66 -11.25
N LEU A 69 3.48 -5.86 -9.94
CA LEU A 69 3.38 -4.80 -8.93
C LEU A 69 4.63 -4.72 -8.03
N ASP A 70 5.74 -5.34 -8.44
CA ASP A 70 7.03 -5.31 -7.72
C ASP A 70 7.46 -3.88 -7.37
N TRP A 71 7.38 -2.96 -8.33
CA TRP A 71 7.67 -1.53 -8.14
C TRP A 71 6.83 -0.88 -7.01
N TYR A 72 5.58 -1.30 -6.86
CA TYR A 72 4.71 -0.83 -5.79
C TYR A 72 5.15 -1.44 -4.45
N PHE A 73 5.38 -2.75 -4.39
CA PHE A 73 5.88 -3.41 -3.19
C PHE A 73 7.20 -2.82 -2.71
N GLN A 74 8.15 -2.55 -3.61
CA GLN A 74 9.40 -1.87 -3.29
C GLN A 74 9.19 -0.47 -2.71
N ALA A 75 8.24 0.30 -3.24
CA ALA A 75 7.92 1.61 -2.69
C ALA A 75 7.28 1.52 -1.29
N MET A 76 6.49 0.48 -1.03
CA MET A 76 5.98 0.19 0.31
C MET A 76 7.13 -0.16 1.27
N GLU A 77 8.03 -1.06 0.87
CA GLU A 77 9.17 -1.46 1.71
C GLU A 77 10.09 -0.27 2.01
N SER A 78 10.36 0.57 1.02
CA SER A 78 11.16 1.79 1.23
C SER A 78 10.49 2.74 2.23
N ALA A 79 9.18 2.95 2.13
CA ALA A 79 8.46 3.79 3.08
C ALA A 79 8.37 3.16 4.48
N LEU A 80 8.28 1.84 4.60
CA LEU A 80 8.31 1.13 5.89
C LEU A 80 9.69 1.18 6.53
N ALA A 81 10.75 0.98 5.74
CA ALA A 81 12.13 1.12 6.19
C ALA A 81 12.38 2.52 6.76
N ASP A 82 11.90 3.57 6.09
CA ASP A 82 11.94 4.95 6.59
C ASP A 82 11.24 5.11 7.94
N ILE A 83 10.05 4.51 8.11
CA ILE A 83 9.31 4.57 9.39
C ILE A 83 10.13 3.90 10.48
N TYR A 84 10.61 2.68 10.26
CA TYR A 84 11.40 1.94 11.25
C TYR A 84 12.74 2.61 11.57
N ALA A 85 13.38 3.23 10.57
CA ALA A 85 14.60 4.01 10.79
C ALA A 85 14.34 5.26 11.66
N THR A 86 13.13 5.83 11.58
CA THR A 86 12.76 7.03 12.34
C THR A 86 12.26 6.69 13.75
N GLU A 87 11.43 5.66 13.87
CA GLU A 87 10.67 5.35 15.10
C GLU A 87 11.20 4.12 15.86
N GLY A 88 12.07 3.32 15.24
CA GLY A 88 12.54 2.04 15.75
C GLY A 88 11.62 0.86 15.39
N GLU A 89 12.12 -0.36 15.62
CA GLU A 89 11.45 -1.61 15.21
C GLU A 89 10.29 -2.05 16.13
N ASN A 90 10.12 -1.39 17.28
CA ASN A 90 9.11 -1.72 18.28
C ASN A 90 7.78 -0.99 18.10
N VAL A 91 7.63 -0.19 17.03
CA VAL A 91 6.37 0.52 16.76
C VAL A 91 5.37 -0.37 16.04
N ASN A 92 4.09 -0.13 16.33
CA ASN A 92 2.99 -0.71 15.58
C ASN A 92 2.82 0.03 14.24
N ILE A 93 2.56 -0.73 13.19
CA ILE A 93 2.27 -0.20 11.86
C ILE A 93 0.76 -0.24 11.62
N SER A 94 0.23 0.88 11.12
CA SER A 94 -1.08 0.94 10.49
C SER A 94 -0.89 1.19 9.00
N ILE A 95 -1.53 0.38 8.15
CA ILE A 95 -1.49 0.54 6.70
C ILE A 95 -2.85 1.07 6.23
N ILE A 96 -2.83 2.19 5.52
CA ILE A 96 -4.00 2.79 4.89
C ILE A 96 -3.87 2.59 3.39
N GLY A 97 -4.76 1.83 2.77
CA GLY A 97 -4.79 1.62 1.33
C GLY A 97 -5.94 2.36 0.67
N HIS A 98 -5.65 3.23 -0.30
CA HIS A 98 -6.65 3.96 -1.07
C HIS A 98 -6.81 3.36 -2.46
N SER A 99 -8.04 3.04 -2.86
CA SER A 99 -8.36 2.42 -4.16
C SER A 99 -7.51 1.16 -4.38
N ILE A 100 -6.82 1.04 -5.52
CA ILE A 100 -5.87 -0.04 -5.81
C ILE A 100 -4.82 -0.24 -4.71
N GLY A 101 -4.41 0.84 -4.01
CA GLY A 101 -3.44 0.74 -2.92
C GLY A 101 -3.89 -0.15 -1.76
N GLY A 102 -5.20 -0.28 -1.52
CA GLY A 102 -5.71 -1.25 -0.55
C GLY A 102 -5.67 -2.69 -1.03
N TRP A 103 -5.82 -2.93 -2.34
CA TRP A 103 -5.61 -4.27 -2.90
C TRP A 103 -4.13 -4.66 -2.80
N VAL A 104 -3.21 -3.75 -3.16
CA VAL A 104 -1.76 -3.99 -3.08
C VAL A 104 -1.32 -4.18 -1.63
N ALA A 105 -1.83 -3.39 -0.68
CA ALA A 105 -1.56 -3.58 0.74
C ALA A 105 -1.97 -4.96 1.24
N ARG A 106 -3.16 -5.45 0.84
CA ARG A 106 -3.61 -6.81 1.14
C ARG A 106 -2.72 -7.87 0.52
N ALA A 107 -2.34 -7.70 -0.75
CA ALA A 107 -1.45 -8.61 -1.45
C ALA A 107 -0.08 -8.70 -0.77
N TYR A 108 0.48 -7.56 -0.36
CA TYR A 108 1.72 -7.48 0.41
C TYR A 108 1.60 -8.24 1.73
N LEU A 109 0.58 -7.92 2.54
CA LEU A 109 0.36 -8.59 3.82
C LEU A 109 0.06 -10.10 3.67
N GLY A 110 -0.59 -10.49 2.57
CA GLY A 110 -0.86 -11.90 2.24
C GLY A 110 0.33 -12.66 1.65
N GLY A 111 1.51 -12.03 1.55
CA GLY A 111 2.74 -12.66 1.04
C GLY A 111 2.84 -12.77 -0.49
N LEU A 112 1.93 -12.13 -1.24
CA LEU A 112 1.95 -12.13 -2.70
C LEU A 112 3.04 -11.25 -3.30
N SER A 113 3.76 -10.48 -2.49
CA SER A 113 4.96 -9.76 -2.93
C SER A 113 6.15 -10.69 -3.17
N GLY A 114 6.16 -11.88 -2.56
CA GLY A 114 7.33 -12.77 -2.57
C GLY A 114 8.54 -12.21 -1.81
N SER A 115 8.38 -11.12 -1.06
CA SER A 115 9.46 -10.48 -0.32
C SER A 115 9.90 -11.34 0.88
N SER A 116 11.20 -11.40 1.10
CA SER A 116 11.83 -12.07 2.25
C SER A 116 12.69 -11.11 3.08
N THR A 117 12.54 -9.80 2.87
CA THR A 117 13.34 -8.78 3.56
C THR A 117 13.05 -8.75 5.06
N SER A 118 13.96 -8.17 5.85
CA SER A 118 13.71 -7.93 7.28
C SER A 118 12.53 -6.97 7.48
N VAL A 119 12.40 -5.95 6.64
CA VAL A 119 11.29 -4.98 6.65
C VAL A 119 9.96 -5.69 6.47
N TYR A 120 9.86 -6.60 5.49
CA TYR A 120 8.66 -7.41 5.28
C TYR A 120 8.29 -8.21 6.52
N ARG A 121 9.24 -9.01 7.04
CA ARG A 121 9.00 -9.87 8.21
C ARG A 121 8.59 -9.06 9.44
N LEU A 122 9.30 -7.97 9.72
CA LEU A 122 8.97 -7.07 10.81
C LEU A 122 7.58 -6.44 10.62
N THR A 123 7.23 -6.05 9.40
CA THR A 123 5.91 -5.50 9.11
C THR A 123 4.80 -6.52 9.33
N GLN A 124 5.01 -7.80 8.99
CA GLN A 124 4.05 -8.87 9.29
C GLN A 124 3.77 -9.00 10.79
N GLU A 125 4.81 -8.86 11.63
CA GLU A 125 4.69 -8.93 13.09
C GLU A 125 4.12 -7.66 13.72
N ARG A 126 4.40 -6.49 13.13
CA ARG A 126 4.06 -5.16 13.69
C ARG A 126 2.79 -4.54 13.09
N CYS A 127 2.25 -5.09 12.01
CA CYS A 127 1.03 -4.57 11.40
C CYS A 127 -0.17 -4.82 12.33
N SER A 128 -0.67 -3.75 12.92
CA SER A 128 -1.79 -3.77 13.87
C SER A 128 -3.13 -3.51 13.20
N SER A 129 -3.12 -2.86 12.04
CA SER A 129 -4.35 -2.50 11.33
C SER A 129 -4.11 -2.29 9.84
N LEU A 130 -5.11 -2.67 9.07
CA LEU A 130 -5.26 -2.35 7.65
C LEU A 130 -6.59 -1.63 7.45
N VAL A 131 -6.54 -0.40 6.98
CA VAL A 131 -7.71 0.43 6.64
C VAL A 131 -7.75 0.58 5.12
N THR A 132 -8.89 0.28 4.50
CA THR A 132 -9.06 0.41 3.04
C THR A 132 -10.11 1.45 2.71
N LEU A 133 -9.82 2.33 1.75
CA LEU A 133 -10.65 3.46 1.35
C LEU A 133 -11.01 3.31 -0.13
N GLY A 134 -12.27 3.00 -0.42
CA GLY A 134 -12.74 2.83 -1.80
C GLY A 134 -12.02 1.71 -2.58
N THR A 135 -11.48 0.72 -1.88
CA THR A 135 -10.76 -0.40 -2.50
C THR A 135 -11.75 -1.45 -3.02
N PRO A 136 -11.68 -1.82 -4.32
CA PRO A 136 -12.46 -2.93 -4.83
C PRO A 136 -11.82 -4.25 -4.37
N HIS A 137 -12.50 -4.96 -3.48
CA HIS A 137 -12.02 -6.22 -2.90
C HIS A 137 -12.45 -7.47 -3.68
N SER A 138 -13.44 -7.33 -4.54
CA SER A 138 -14.04 -8.41 -5.30
C SER A 138 -14.13 -8.02 -6.76
N SER A 139 -13.85 -8.99 -7.62
CA SER A 139 -14.06 -8.93 -9.05
C SER A 139 -15.52 -8.59 -9.39
N PRO A 140 -15.79 -7.59 -10.24
CA PRO A 140 -17.14 -7.34 -10.72
C PRO A 140 -17.64 -8.56 -11.50
N SER A 141 -18.93 -8.91 -11.31
CA SER A 141 -19.56 -9.96 -12.11
C SER A 141 -19.67 -9.52 -13.57
N GLY A 142 -19.00 -10.21 -14.49
CA GLY A 142 -19.15 -9.98 -15.93
C GLY A 142 -18.33 -8.82 -16.51
N ALA A 143 -17.31 -8.31 -15.81
CA ALA A 143 -16.40 -7.33 -16.39
C ALA A 143 -15.56 -7.95 -17.53
N LEU A 144 -15.61 -7.33 -18.72
CA LEU A 144 -14.77 -7.69 -19.86
C LEU A 144 -13.28 -7.39 -19.63
N VAL A 145 -13.00 -6.42 -18.75
CA VAL A 145 -11.68 -5.97 -18.32
C VAL A 145 -11.76 -5.76 -16.81
N ASP A 146 -11.11 -6.61 -16.03
CA ASP A 146 -11.13 -6.58 -14.57
C ASP A 146 -9.70 -6.41 -14.03
N GLN A 147 -9.43 -5.30 -13.35
CA GLN A 147 -8.13 -5.00 -12.75
C GLN A 147 -7.98 -5.56 -11.32
N THR A 148 -8.97 -6.31 -10.83
CA THR A 148 -9.02 -6.83 -9.46
C THR A 148 -8.90 -8.34 -9.36
N ARG A 149 -8.86 -9.04 -10.51
CA ARG A 149 -8.55 -10.47 -10.63
C ARG A 149 -7.04 -10.72 -10.66
#